data_AF-A0A352KE40-F1
#
_entry.id   AF-A0A352KE40-F1
#
_cell.length_a   1.000
_cell.length_b   1.000
_cell.length_c   1.000
_cell.angle_alpha   90.00
_cell.angle_beta   90.00
_cell.angle_gamma   90.00
#
_symmetry.space_group_name_H-M   'P 1'
#
loop_
_entity.id
_entity.type
_entity.pdbx_description
1 polymer ?
#
loop_
_entity_poly.entity_id
_entity_poly.type
_entity_poly.pdbx_seq_one_letter_code
_entity_poly.pdbx_strand_id
1 'polypeptide(L)'
;FGKMVLVGPMGLKPEEGEILDMFDKTIRTHLVHTVWNTEAPEFAKIYGGDMSPEQFELFEDARSETARIGWEPYMFNPSLGHLLQGVSDIKTLLVWGMKDDFTPRGCIEAYKKAIPDAQIAEIPEAGHRPEIENPDAFIRAVQGFLAD
;
A
#
# COMPACT_ATOMS: atom_id res chain seq x y z
N PHE A 1 8.18 -19.82 4.19
CA PHE A 1 7.02 -19.52 3.30
C PHE A 1 7.53 -19.55 1.85
N GLY A 2 6.72 -20.03 0.89
CA GLY A 2 7.18 -20.24 -0.50
C GLY A 2 6.72 -19.18 -1.50
N LYS A 3 5.82 -18.29 -1.10
CA LYS A 3 5.29 -17.19 -1.90
C LYS A 3 5.07 -15.97 -1.02
N MET A 4 5.19 -14.78 -1.59
CA MET A 4 4.97 -13.50 -0.95
C MET A 4 4.04 -12.63 -1.80
N VAL A 5 3.11 -11.92 -1.16
CA VAL A 5 2.24 -10.94 -1.82
C VAL A 5 2.41 -9.61 -1.09
N LEU A 6 2.75 -8.56 -1.82
CA LEU A 6 2.91 -7.20 -1.31
C LEU A 6 1.89 -6.30 -2.00
N VAL A 7 1.09 -5.56 -1.23
CA VAL A 7 0.00 -4.71 -1.73
C VAL A 7 0.32 -3.27 -1.40
N GLY A 8 0.41 -2.39 -2.40
CA GLY A 8 0.82 -0.98 -2.22
C GLY A 8 2.03 -0.81 -1.29
N PRO A 9 3.13 -1.57 -1.45
CA PRO A 9 4.16 -1.61 -0.44
C PRO A 9 4.94 -0.29 -0.38
N MET A 10 4.98 0.29 0.82
CA MET A 10 6.02 1.24 1.25
C MET A 10 7.27 0.46 1.71
N GLY A 11 8.40 1.16 1.88
CA GLY A 11 9.64 0.58 2.40
C GLY A 11 10.87 0.82 1.52
N LEU A 12 10.67 1.07 0.22
CA LEU A 12 11.70 1.50 -0.72
C LEU A 12 11.41 2.93 -1.18
N LYS A 13 12.47 3.74 -1.28
CA LYS A 13 12.35 5.09 -1.83
C LYS A 13 12.11 4.98 -3.35
N PRO A 14 11.01 5.53 -3.89
CA PRO A 14 10.80 5.56 -5.34
C PRO A 14 11.82 6.49 -6.03
N GLU A 15 12.21 6.16 -7.26
CA GLU A 15 13.02 7.07 -8.10
C GLU A 15 12.18 8.20 -8.69
N GLU A 16 10.91 7.92 -9.00
CA GLU A 16 9.93 8.86 -9.53
C GLU A 16 8.65 8.86 -8.68
N GLY A 17 8.10 10.06 -8.44
CA GLY A 17 6.95 10.25 -7.54
C GLY A 17 7.35 10.29 -6.06
N GLU A 18 6.40 10.66 -5.21
CA GLU A 18 6.59 10.75 -3.76
C GLU A 18 5.50 9.95 -3.04
N ILE A 19 5.89 9.18 -2.02
CA ILE A 19 4.92 8.58 -1.10
C ILE A 19 4.19 9.73 -0.41
N LEU A 20 2.86 9.71 -0.43
CA LEU A 20 2.06 10.78 0.16
C LEU A 20 2.44 10.97 1.63
N ASP A 21 2.75 12.21 2.03
CA ASP A 21 3.00 12.54 3.42
C ASP A 21 1.69 12.51 4.21
N MET A 22 1.48 11.42 4.95
CA MET A 22 0.28 11.24 5.75
C MET A 22 0.29 12.08 7.03
N PHE A 23 1.44 12.58 7.48
CA PHE A 23 1.57 13.40 8.68
C PHE A 23 1.28 14.88 8.40
N ASP A 24 1.43 15.33 7.15
CA ASP A 24 0.97 16.65 6.68
C ASP A 24 -0.56 16.76 6.57
N LYS A 25 -1.30 15.64 6.70
CA LYS A 25 -2.77 15.60 6.55
C LYS A 25 -3.47 15.41 7.89
N THR A 26 -4.73 15.82 7.98
CA THR A 26 -5.60 15.35 9.08
C THR A 26 -5.93 13.87 8.85
N ILE A 27 -6.32 13.12 9.89
CA ILE A 27 -6.72 11.71 9.70
C ILE A 27 -7.84 11.56 8.66
N ARG A 28 -8.82 12.47 8.64
CA ARG A 28 -9.93 12.41 7.68
C ARG A 28 -9.43 12.57 6.24
N THR A 29 -8.55 13.54 6.01
CA THR A 29 -7.94 13.75 4.69
C THR A 29 -7.05 12.57 4.30
N HIS A 30 -6.24 12.07 5.23
CA HIS A 30 -5.40 10.88 5.03
C HIS A 30 -6.24 9.69 4.55
N LEU A 31 -7.34 9.35 5.25
CA LEU A 31 -8.19 8.21 4.89
C LEU A 31 -8.75 8.32 3.47
N VAL A 32 -9.20 9.50 3.06
CA VAL A 32 -9.70 9.74 1.70
C VAL A 32 -8.62 9.49 0.65
N HIS A 33 -7.35 9.78 0.93
CA HIS A 33 -6.24 9.51 0.01
C HIS A 33 -5.82 8.04 -0.04
N THR A 34 -6.28 7.19 0.87
CA THR A 34 -6.00 5.74 0.81
C THR A 34 -6.88 5.01 -0.21
N VAL A 35 -7.85 5.69 -0.83
CA VAL A 35 -8.66 5.15 -1.92
C VAL A 35 -8.76 6.15 -3.05
N TRP A 36 -8.96 5.66 -4.27
CA TRP A 36 -9.30 6.53 -5.41
C TRP A 36 -10.80 6.87 -5.42
N ASN A 37 -11.66 5.93 -5.04
CA ASN A 37 -13.11 6.08 -4.97
C ASN A 37 -13.64 5.96 -3.53
N THR A 38 -13.93 7.10 -2.90
CA THR A 38 -14.54 7.14 -1.56
C THR A 38 -16.01 6.70 -1.53
N GLU A 39 -16.65 6.55 -2.70
CA GLU A 39 -18.01 5.99 -2.82
C GLU A 39 -18.00 4.46 -2.94
N ALA A 40 -16.83 3.81 -2.90
CA ALA A 40 -16.74 2.35 -2.89
C ALA A 40 -17.56 1.78 -1.72
N PRO A 41 -18.47 0.80 -1.96
CA PRO A 41 -19.38 0.30 -0.91
C PRO A 41 -18.65 -0.22 0.33
N GLU A 42 -17.50 -0.87 0.14
CA GLU A 42 -16.69 -1.37 1.25
C GLU A 42 -16.00 -0.25 2.02
N PHE A 43 -15.52 0.80 1.33
CA PHE A 43 -14.95 1.97 2.00
C PHE A 43 -16.00 2.66 2.87
N ALA A 44 -17.20 2.89 2.35
CA ALA A 44 -18.31 3.47 3.10
C ALA A 44 -18.72 2.58 4.29
N LYS A 45 -18.65 1.26 4.16
CA LYS A 45 -18.95 0.32 5.25
C LYS A 45 -17.90 0.34 6.36
N ILE A 46 -16.61 0.52 6.02
CA ILE A 46 -15.50 0.46 6.98
C ILE A 46 -15.23 1.84 7.60
N TYR A 47 -15.26 2.90 6.80
CA TYR A 47 -14.82 4.26 7.17
C TYR A 47 -15.87 5.34 6.94
N GLY A 48 -17.04 5.01 6.39
CA GLY A 48 -18.09 5.98 6.11
C GLY A 48 -18.77 6.53 7.38
N GLY A 49 -19.50 7.62 7.19
CA GLY A 49 -20.14 8.35 8.29
C GLY A 49 -19.19 9.32 9.00
N ASP A 50 -19.66 9.89 10.11
CA ASP A 50 -18.83 10.74 10.96
C ASP A 50 -17.98 9.90 11.91
N MET A 51 -16.69 10.19 11.94
CA MET A 51 -15.75 9.61 12.88
C MET A 51 -16.13 10.04 14.31
N SER A 52 -16.38 9.06 15.18
CA SER A 52 -16.63 9.34 16.59
C SER A 52 -15.36 9.90 17.27
N PRO A 53 -15.48 10.61 18.42
CA PRO A 53 -14.30 11.05 19.17
C PRO A 53 -13.35 9.90 19.54
N GLU A 54 -13.90 8.75 19.94
CA GLU A 54 -13.11 7.56 20.27
C GLU A 54 -12.37 7.00 19.04
N GLN A 55 -13.03 6.93 17.88
CA GLN A 55 -12.38 6.48 16.65
C GLN A 55 -11.26 7.45 16.22
N PHE A 56 -11.49 8.75 16.38
CA PHE A 56 -10.48 9.76 16.08
C PHE A 56 -9.23 9.58 16.95
N GLU A 57 -9.39 9.40 18.27
CA GLU A 57 -8.28 9.14 19.19
C GLU A 57 -7.50 7.88 18.80
N LEU A 58 -8.21 6.77 18.51
CA LEU A 58 -7.57 5.52 18.06
C LEU A 58 -6.75 5.69 16.78
N PHE A 59 -7.24 6.49 15.84
CA PHE A 59 -6.49 6.78 14.62
C PHE A 59 -5.26 7.65 14.89
N GLU A 60 -5.35 8.67 15.74
CA GLU A 60 -4.20 9.52 16.07
C GLU A 60 -3.14 8.75 16.86
N ASP A 61 -3.53 7.81 17.72
CA ASP A 61 -2.62 6.87 18.35
C ASP A 61 -1.92 5.99 17.30
N ALA A 62 -2.67 5.40 16.37
CA ALA A 62 -2.09 4.59 15.29
C ALA A 62 -1.15 5.39 14.38
N ARG A 63 -1.47 6.65 14.10
CA ARG A 63 -0.59 7.57 13.34
C ARG A 63 0.67 7.89 14.13
N SER A 64 0.57 8.09 15.44
CA SER A 64 1.72 8.30 16.32
C SER A 64 2.66 7.10 16.32
N GLU A 65 2.12 5.86 16.37
CA GLU A 65 2.94 4.65 16.23
C GLU A 65 3.59 4.53 14.85
N THR A 66 2.86 4.88 13.79
CA THR A 66 3.39 4.89 12.43
C THR A 66 4.59 5.84 12.32
N ALA A 67 4.52 7.02 12.95
CA ALA A 67 5.61 7.99 12.96
C ALA A 67 6.86 7.42 13.67
N ARG A 68 6.72 6.64 14.73
CA ARG A 68 7.88 6.05 15.43
C ARG A 68 8.70 5.12 14.54
N ILE A 69 8.08 4.52 13.54
CA ILE A 69 8.72 3.53 12.67
C ILE A 69 9.08 4.13 11.30
N GLY A 70 8.25 5.02 10.76
CA GLY A 70 8.33 5.48 9.38
C GLY A 70 8.50 6.99 9.20
N TRP A 71 8.82 7.77 10.24
CA TRP A 71 8.99 9.22 10.11
C TRP A 71 10.29 9.62 9.40
N GLU A 72 11.43 9.06 9.82
CA GLU A 72 12.74 9.40 9.26
C GLU A 72 13.63 8.15 9.15
N PRO A 73 14.07 7.78 7.93
CA PRO A 73 13.61 8.30 6.64
C PRO A 73 12.12 8.01 6.37
N TYR A 74 11.41 8.95 5.74
CA TYR A 74 9.95 8.88 5.58
C TYR A 74 9.49 7.65 4.77
N MET A 75 8.83 6.70 5.42
CA MET A 75 8.21 5.49 4.83
C MET A 75 9.15 4.59 4.00
N PHE A 76 10.47 4.71 4.16
CA PHE A 76 11.42 3.79 3.54
C PHE A 76 12.56 3.42 4.49
N ASN A 77 13.23 2.31 4.20
CA ASN A 77 14.41 1.87 4.92
C ASN A 77 15.59 1.77 3.93
N PRO A 78 16.68 2.53 4.12
CA PRO A 78 17.83 2.52 3.20
C PRO A 78 18.46 1.13 3.00
N SER A 79 18.34 0.25 3.99
CA SER A 79 18.88 -1.11 3.94
C SER A 79 17.95 -2.10 3.24
N LEU A 80 16.65 -1.80 3.08
CA LEU A 80 15.66 -2.78 2.62
C LEU A 80 15.97 -3.27 1.21
N GLY A 81 16.38 -2.40 0.29
CA GLY A 81 16.71 -2.79 -1.08
C GLY A 81 17.79 -3.87 -1.14
N HIS A 82 18.80 -3.79 -0.27
CA HIS A 82 19.82 -4.84 -0.15
C HIS A 82 19.28 -6.11 0.51
N LEU A 83 18.47 -5.97 1.58
CA LEU A 83 17.89 -7.12 2.28
C LEU A 83 16.94 -7.94 1.38
N LEU A 84 16.24 -7.29 0.45
CA LEU A 84 15.36 -7.96 -0.51
C LEU A 84 16.11 -8.91 -1.46
N GLN A 85 17.41 -8.69 -1.68
CA GLN A 85 18.25 -9.64 -2.43
C GLN A 85 18.35 -11.01 -1.72
N GLY A 86 18.21 -11.04 -0.39
CA GLY A 86 18.22 -12.28 0.39
C GLY A 86 16.95 -13.12 0.28
N VAL A 87 15.90 -12.60 -0.37
CA VAL A 87 14.63 -13.31 -0.59
C VAL A 87 14.31 -13.48 -2.08
N SER A 88 15.32 -13.38 -2.95
CA SER A 88 15.16 -13.49 -4.41
C SER A 88 14.51 -14.80 -4.86
N ASP A 89 14.70 -15.87 -4.11
CA ASP A 89 14.15 -17.20 -4.43
C ASP A 89 12.66 -17.34 -4.09
N ILE A 90 12.07 -16.33 -3.43
CA ILE A 90 10.65 -16.33 -3.06
C ILE A 90 9.85 -15.75 -4.22
N LYS A 91 9.00 -16.58 -4.83
CA LYS A 91 7.99 -16.11 -5.79
C LYS A 91 7.22 -14.96 -5.14
N THR A 92 7.22 -13.80 -5.79
CA THR A 92 6.64 -12.58 -5.23
C THR A 92 5.62 -11.98 -6.19
N LEU A 93 4.45 -11.59 -5.67
CA LEU A 93 3.47 -10.77 -6.37
C LEU A 93 3.45 -9.37 -5.75
N LEU A 94 3.64 -8.36 -6.58
CA LEU A 94 3.45 -6.95 -6.25
C LEU A 94 2.07 -6.54 -6.77
N VAL A 95 1.18 -6.07 -5.91
CA VAL A 95 -0.16 -5.62 -6.28
C VAL A 95 -0.22 -4.10 -6.16
N TRP A 96 -0.71 -3.45 -7.21
CA TRP A 96 -0.79 -1.99 -7.29
C TRP A 96 -2.13 -1.54 -7.87
N GLY A 97 -2.80 -0.60 -7.21
CA GLY A 97 -3.93 0.07 -7.81
C GLY A 97 -3.46 1.13 -8.82
N MET A 98 -4.01 1.11 -10.02
CA MET A 98 -3.57 1.99 -11.11
C MET A 98 -3.86 3.49 -10.88
N LYS A 99 -4.58 3.83 -9.81
CA LYS A 99 -4.93 5.18 -9.36
C LYS A 99 -4.36 5.48 -7.97
N ASP A 100 -3.35 4.74 -7.55
CA ASP A 100 -2.72 4.91 -6.24
C ASP A 100 -1.82 6.15 -6.23
N ASP A 101 -2.35 7.23 -5.67
CA ASP A 101 -1.60 8.47 -5.39
C ASP A 101 -0.99 8.48 -3.97
N PHE A 102 -1.19 7.43 -3.17
CA PHE A 102 -0.59 7.28 -1.84
C PHE A 102 0.78 6.62 -1.92
N THR A 103 0.87 5.46 -2.58
CA THR A 103 2.12 4.86 -3.04
C THR A 103 2.18 4.91 -4.56
N PRO A 104 2.83 5.94 -5.15
CA PRO A 104 2.84 6.12 -6.59
C PRO A 104 3.55 4.96 -7.29
N ARG A 105 3.37 4.88 -8.61
CA ARG A 105 3.93 3.80 -9.45
C ARG A 105 5.42 3.51 -9.17
N GLY A 106 6.22 4.55 -8.94
CA GLY A 106 7.64 4.41 -8.65
C GLY A 106 7.96 3.52 -7.46
N CYS A 107 7.04 3.35 -6.49
CA CYS A 107 7.23 2.44 -5.36
C CYS A 107 7.25 0.98 -5.83
N ILE A 108 6.29 0.58 -6.67
CA ILE A 108 6.22 -0.78 -7.21
C ILE A 108 7.39 -1.06 -8.15
N GLU A 109 7.80 -0.07 -8.95
CA GLU A 109 8.99 -0.19 -9.80
C GLU A 109 10.28 -0.37 -8.98
N ALA A 110 10.41 0.33 -7.84
CA ALA A 110 11.53 0.14 -6.93
C ALA A 110 11.57 -1.31 -6.38
N TYR A 111 10.42 -1.88 -6.02
CA TYR A 111 10.31 -3.28 -5.62
C TYR A 111 10.63 -4.24 -6.76
N LYS A 112 10.14 -3.98 -7.98
CA LYS A 112 10.43 -4.80 -9.17
C LYS A 112 11.92 -4.79 -9.51
N LYS A 113 12.61 -3.66 -9.32
CA LYS A 113 14.06 -3.56 -9.47
C LYS A 113 14.81 -4.34 -8.39
N ALA A 114 14.34 -4.31 -7.14
CA ALA A 114 14.95 -5.04 -6.03
C ALA A 114 14.68 -6.55 -6.08
N ILE A 115 13.54 -6.97 -6.64
CA ILE A 115 13.12 -8.37 -6.81
C ILE A 115 12.78 -8.60 -8.30
N PRO A 116 13.79 -8.82 -9.17
CA PRO A 116 13.58 -8.86 -10.63
C PRO A 116 12.54 -9.88 -11.10
N ASP A 117 12.39 -11.01 -10.41
CA ASP A 117 11.44 -12.07 -10.77
C ASP A 117 10.02 -11.85 -10.19
N ALA A 118 9.79 -10.77 -9.46
CA ALA A 118 8.46 -10.46 -8.93
C ALA A 118 7.46 -10.19 -10.06
N GLN A 119 6.26 -10.75 -9.95
CA GLN A 119 5.16 -10.43 -10.86
C GLN A 119 4.47 -9.15 -10.39
N ILE A 120 3.93 -8.35 -11.31
CA ILE A 120 3.13 -7.18 -10.98
C ILE A 120 1.69 -7.45 -11.42
N ALA A 121 0.74 -7.31 -10.48
CA ALA A 121 -0.68 -7.24 -10.76
C ALA A 121 -1.15 -5.78 -10.63
N GLU A 122 -1.57 -5.22 -11.76
CA GLU A 122 -2.18 -3.89 -11.82
C GLU A 122 -3.70 -4.02 -11.68
N ILE A 123 -4.27 -3.37 -10.67
CA ILE A 123 -5.69 -3.41 -10.39
C ILE A 123 -6.33 -2.15 -10.99
N PRO A 124 -7.19 -2.29 -12.02
CA PRO A 124 -7.83 -1.16 -12.65
C PRO A 124 -8.86 -0.52 -11.70
N GLU A 125 -9.02 0.80 -11.83
CA GLU A 125 -10.02 1.58 -11.09
C GLU A 125 -9.88 1.46 -9.55
N ALA A 126 -8.65 1.32 -9.08
CA ALA A 126 -8.32 1.26 -7.65
C ALA A 126 -7.13 2.14 -7.30
N GLY A 127 -7.17 2.76 -6.12
CA GLY A 127 -6.09 3.49 -5.48
C GLY A 127 -5.24 2.59 -4.57
N HIS A 128 -4.86 3.10 -3.40
CA HIS A 128 -3.94 2.41 -2.48
C HIS A 128 -4.49 1.13 -1.86
N ARG A 129 -5.82 0.98 -1.83
CA ARG A 129 -6.52 -0.13 -1.19
C ARG A 129 -7.30 -0.95 -2.24
N PRO A 130 -6.62 -1.61 -3.19
CA PRO A 130 -7.28 -2.37 -4.24
C PRO A 130 -8.18 -3.48 -3.71
N GLU A 131 -7.89 -4.00 -2.52
CA GLU A 131 -8.72 -4.98 -1.82
C GLU A 131 -10.07 -4.43 -1.35
N ILE A 132 -10.21 -3.11 -1.21
CA ILE A 132 -11.45 -2.42 -0.86
C ILE A 132 -12.17 -1.93 -2.12
N GLU A 133 -11.41 -1.41 -3.09
CA GLU A 133 -11.99 -0.70 -4.25
C GLU A 133 -12.36 -1.63 -5.41
N ASN A 134 -11.60 -2.71 -5.61
CA ASN A 134 -11.90 -3.73 -6.61
C ASN A 134 -11.58 -5.13 -6.07
N PRO A 135 -12.36 -5.61 -5.07
CA PRO A 135 -12.09 -6.88 -4.39
C PRO A 135 -12.03 -8.06 -5.34
N ASP A 136 -12.89 -8.05 -6.37
CA ASP A 136 -12.96 -9.08 -7.40
C ASP A 136 -11.66 -9.21 -8.20
N ALA A 137 -11.10 -8.10 -8.68
CA ALA A 137 -9.83 -8.11 -9.41
C ALA A 137 -8.66 -8.46 -8.49
N PHE A 138 -8.65 -7.91 -7.27
CA PHE A 138 -7.65 -8.21 -6.25
C PHE A 138 -7.62 -9.71 -5.90
N ILE A 139 -8.77 -10.29 -5.56
CA ILE A 139 -8.90 -11.70 -5.18
C ILE A 139 -8.48 -12.60 -6.34
N ARG A 140 -8.90 -12.31 -7.58
CA ARG A 140 -8.47 -13.09 -8.76
C ARG A 140 -6.94 -13.08 -8.92
N ALA A 141 -6.31 -11.91 -8.79
CA ALA A 141 -4.85 -11.79 -8.91
C ALA A 141 -4.13 -12.58 -7.82
N VAL A 142 -4.56 -12.42 -6.56
CA VAL A 142 -3.95 -13.10 -5.40
C VAL A 142 -4.17 -14.61 -5.46
N GLN A 143 -5.39 -15.07 -5.72
CA GLN A 143 -5.70 -16.50 -5.79
C GLN A 143 -5.00 -17.18 -6.97
N GLY A 144 -4.97 -16.53 -8.15
CA GLY A 144 -4.25 -17.04 -9.30
C GLY A 144 -2.77 -17.24 -8.97
N PHE A 145 -2.13 -16.22 -8.39
CA PHE A 145 -0.73 -16.30 -7.99
C PHE A 145 -0.48 -17.37 -6.91
N LEU A 146 -1.37 -17.53 -5.93
CA LEU A 146 -1.19 -18.50 -4.86
C LEU A 146 -1.43 -19.95 -5.32
N ALA A 147 -2.21 -20.18 -6.37
CA ALA A 147 -2.50 -21.50 -6.91
C ALA A 147 -1.36 -22.10 -7.78
N ASP A 148 -0.45 -21.26 -8.31
CA ASP A 148 0.72 -21.65 -9.16
C ASP A 148 1.89 -22.35 -8.43
#